data_AF-A0A8B7RVN0-F1
#
_entry.id   AF-A0A8B7RVN0-F1
#
_cell.length_a   1.000
_cell.length_b   1.000
_cell.length_c   1.000
_cell.angle_alpha   90.00
_cell.angle_beta   90.00
_cell.angle_gamma   90.00
#
_symmetry.space_group_name_H-M   'P 1'
#
loop_
_entity.id
_entity.type
_entity.pdbx_description
1 polymer ?
#
loop_
_entity_poly.entity_id
_entity_poly.type
_entity_poly.pdbx_seq_one_letter_code
_entity_poly.pdbx_strand_id
1 'polypeptide(L)'
;MAGPAREELVALAAIFCGPDEWEVLSLSETDGTVCRILTKAEGLMDADIPLELVFHLPVNYPSCLPGISVSSECLTRAQCVAVKEKLLEQAENLSSEPMVHELVLWIQQNLRHILNQPETGSGSGKCTFAASMTADDGLWITLLHLDHMRAKTKYVKTVEKWASDLRLTGRLMFMGVPDSSENLQSRCGLKWKEMQREND
;
A
#
# COMPACT_ATOMS: atom_id res chain seq x y z
N MET A 1 3.09 5.09 30.08
CA MET A 1 4.19 4.72 29.18
C MET A 1 3.65 4.84 27.77
N ALA A 2 4.25 5.67 26.92
CA ALA A 2 3.85 5.71 25.51
C ALA A 2 4.26 4.38 24.86
N GLY A 3 3.46 3.86 23.92
CA GLY A 3 3.85 2.64 23.19
C GLY A 3 5.08 2.91 22.30
N PRO A 4 5.87 1.88 21.95
CA PRO A 4 7.08 2.02 21.14
C PRO A 4 6.84 2.75 19.81
N ALA A 5 5.70 2.48 19.16
CA ALA A 5 5.28 3.17 17.93
C ALA A 5 5.12 4.70 18.12
N ARG A 6 4.58 5.14 19.27
CA ARG A 6 4.37 6.56 19.55
C ARG A 6 5.68 7.28 19.83
N GLU A 7 6.62 6.62 20.49
CA GLU A 7 7.97 7.17 20.72
C GLU A 7 8.73 7.31 19.40
N GLU A 8 8.62 6.31 18.51
CA GLU A 8 9.18 6.38 17.16
C GLU A 8 8.60 7.55 16.35
N LEU A 9 7.28 7.75 16.33
CA LEU A 9 6.66 8.89 15.63
C LEU A 9 7.17 10.25 16.13
N VAL A 10 7.40 10.39 17.44
CA VAL A 10 7.97 11.61 18.02
C VAL A 10 9.43 11.79 17.59
N ALA A 11 10.21 10.71 17.57
CA ALA A 11 11.59 10.74 17.10
C ALA A 11 11.66 11.10 15.61
N LEU A 12 10.82 10.49 14.77
CA LEU A 12 10.74 10.79 13.33
C LEU A 12 10.40 12.26 13.07
N ALA A 13 9.43 12.82 13.80
CA ALA A 13 9.08 14.24 13.69
C ALA A 13 10.25 15.18 14.07
N ALA A 14 11.14 14.75 14.96
CA ALA A 14 12.34 15.52 15.32
C ALA A 14 13.48 15.37 14.29
N ILE A 15 13.59 14.21 13.64
CA ILE A 15 14.59 13.91 12.62
C ILE A 15 14.23 14.63 11.30
N PHE A 16 12.98 14.50 10.86
CA PHE A 16 12.45 15.10 9.62
C PHE A 16 11.76 16.43 9.92
N CYS A 17 12.56 17.42 10.31
CA CYS A 17 12.09 18.72 10.77
C CYS A 17 12.04 19.80 9.66
N GLY A 18 12.41 19.47 8.42
CA GLY A 18 12.31 20.38 7.29
C GLY A 18 10.86 20.64 6.85
N PRO A 19 10.64 21.67 6.01
CA PRO A 19 9.31 21.98 5.49
C PRO A 19 8.77 20.81 4.66
N ASP A 20 7.57 20.35 4.99
CA ASP A 20 6.83 19.26 4.34
C ASP A 20 7.53 17.87 4.40
N GLU A 21 8.66 17.73 5.09
CA GLU A 21 9.41 16.47 5.22
C GLU A 21 8.65 15.40 6.00
N TRP A 22 7.81 15.83 6.95
CA TRP A 22 7.02 14.95 7.81
C TRP A 22 5.58 15.42 7.91
N GLU A 23 4.64 14.50 7.67
CA GLU A 23 3.22 14.75 7.92
C GLU A 23 2.53 13.50 8.49
N VAL A 24 1.69 13.67 9.50
CA VAL A 24 0.78 12.60 9.95
C VAL A 24 -0.55 12.78 9.23
N LEU A 25 -0.86 11.86 8.32
CA LEU A 25 -2.06 11.91 7.46
C LEU A 25 -3.33 11.49 8.22
N SER A 26 -3.21 10.47 9.07
CA SER A 26 -4.32 10.00 9.90
C SER A 26 -3.84 9.33 11.18
N LEU A 27 -4.67 9.46 12.22
CA LEU A 27 -4.49 8.82 13.52
C LEU A 27 -5.82 8.16 13.90
N SER A 28 -5.82 6.84 14.03
CA SER A 28 -6.97 6.03 14.42
C SER A 28 -6.59 5.09 15.55
N GLU A 29 -7.46 4.98 16.56
CA GLU A 29 -7.27 4.00 17.63
C GLU A 29 -7.48 2.56 17.16
N THR A 30 -8.25 2.34 16.09
CA THR A 30 -8.57 1.01 15.56
C THR A 30 -7.68 0.62 14.39
N ASP A 31 -7.40 1.57 13.50
CA ASP A 31 -6.69 1.30 12.25
C ASP A 31 -5.21 1.66 12.34
N GLY A 32 -4.79 2.33 13.42
CA GLY A 32 -3.43 2.77 13.63
C GLY A 32 -3.13 4.14 13.02
N THR A 33 -1.86 4.39 12.71
CA THR A 33 -1.37 5.70 12.24
C THR A 33 -0.92 5.63 10.80
N VAL A 34 -1.22 6.66 10.00
CA VAL A 34 -0.62 6.84 8.68
C VAL A 34 0.23 8.09 8.71
N CYS A 35 1.51 7.97 8.37
CA CYS A 35 2.43 9.08 8.22
C CYS A 35 3.09 9.09 6.83
N ARG A 36 3.48 10.28 6.40
CA ARG A 36 4.21 10.54 5.17
C ARG A 36 5.57 11.14 5.50
N ILE A 37 6.60 10.66 4.83
CA ILE A 37 7.96 11.17 4.88
C ILE A 37 8.38 11.54 3.46
N LEU A 38 8.74 12.80 3.24
CA LEU A 38 9.44 13.22 2.03
C LEU A 38 10.94 13.18 2.30
N THR A 39 11.65 12.41 1.49
CA THR A 39 13.09 12.22 1.64
C THR A 39 13.78 12.30 0.28
N LYS A 40 15.10 12.42 0.29
CA LYS A 40 15.95 12.33 -0.89
C LYS A 40 16.83 11.09 -0.79
N ALA A 41 17.06 10.42 -1.90
CA ALA A 41 17.91 9.23 -1.96
C ALA A 41 18.95 9.35 -3.07
N GLU A 42 20.10 8.70 -2.87
CA GLU A 42 21.19 8.73 -3.85
C GLU A 42 20.75 8.07 -5.17
N GLY A 43 20.65 8.87 -6.23
CA GLY A 43 20.22 8.46 -7.55
C GLY A 43 21.34 7.92 -8.44
N LEU A 44 20.97 7.56 -9.68
CA LEU A 44 21.88 7.01 -10.71
C LEU A 44 22.91 8.01 -11.24
N MET A 45 22.62 9.32 -11.18
CA MET A 45 23.43 10.39 -11.79
C MET A 45 24.03 11.34 -10.75
N ASP A 46 24.28 10.86 -9.52
CA ASP A 46 24.82 11.66 -8.41
C ASP A 46 23.92 12.86 -8.01
N ALA A 47 22.67 12.83 -8.49
CA ALA A 47 21.62 13.75 -8.14
C ALA A 47 20.64 13.05 -7.20
N ASP A 48 20.25 13.76 -6.15
CA ASP A 48 19.25 13.33 -5.19
C ASP A 48 17.90 13.10 -5.88
N ILE A 49 17.35 11.89 -5.72
CA ILE A 49 16.01 11.54 -6.19
C ILE A 49 15.02 11.80 -5.06
N PRO A 50 13.98 12.64 -5.27
CA PRO A 50 12.93 12.83 -4.29
C PRO A 50 12.07 11.56 -4.18
N LEU A 51 11.84 11.11 -2.95
CA LEU A 51 10.98 9.98 -2.60
C LEU A 51 9.91 10.46 -1.62
N GLU A 52 8.69 10.06 -1.90
CA GLU A 52 7.57 10.13 -0.98
C GLU A 52 7.31 8.72 -0.45
N LEU A 53 7.45 8.56 0.86
CA LEU A 53 7.23 7.31 1.57
C LEU A 53 6.02 7.47 2.48
N VAL A 54 4.99 6.65 2.29
CA VAL A 54 3.82 6.62 3.17
C VAL A 54 3.83 5.31 3.94
N PHE A 55 3.83 5.43 5.26
CA PHE A 55 3.80 4.32 6.19
C PHE A 55 2.45 4.25 6.89
N HIS A 56 1.83 3.08 6.83
CA HIS A 56 0.70 2.71 7.66
C HIS A 56 1.18 1.82 8.80
N LEU A 57 1.08 2.32 10.02
CA LEU A 57 1.48 1.65 11.25
C LEU A 57 0.20 1.11 11.91
N PRO A 58 -0.16 -0.18 11.70
CA PRO A 58 -1.33 -0.78 12.34
C PRO A 58 -1.16 -0.82 13.86
N VAL A 59 -2.26 -1.02 14.60
CA VAL A 59 -2.26 -1.03 16.07
C VAL A 59 -1.34 -2.10 16.69
N ASN A 60 -1.00 -3.14 15.94
CA ASN A 60 -0.11 -4.22 16.37
C ASN A 60 1.38 -3.96 16.04
N TYR A 61 1.70 -2.85 15.38
CA TYR A 61 3.07 -2.44 15.10
C TYR A 61 3.85 -2.16 16.41
N PRO A 62 5.12 -2.58 16.55
CA PRO A 62 6.02 -3.19 15.56
C PRO A 62 5.98 -4.73 15.48
N SER A 63 5.03 -5.39 16.16
CA SER A 63 4.91 -6.85 16.10
C SER A 63 4.37 -7.36 14.76
N CYS A 64 3.85 -6.48 13.91
CA CYS A 64 3.56 -6.74 12.50
C CYS A 64 4.21 -5.67 11.62
N LEU A 65 4.34 -6.00 10.33
CA LEU A 65 4.97 -5.12 9.34
C LEU A 65 4.13 -3.85 9.11
N PRO A 66 4.78 -2.71 8.86
CA PRO A 66 4.09 -1.52 8.40
C PRO A 66 3.60 -1.71 6.95
N GLY A 67 2.46 -1.10 6.61
CA GLY A 67 2.10 -0.91 5.21
C GLY A 67 2.97 0.17 4.58
N ILE A 68 3.60 -0.13 3.44
CA ILE A 68 4.52 0.80 2.76
C ILE A 68 3.98 1.16 1.38
N SER A 69 3.96 2.45 1.06
CA SER A 69 3.71 2.98 -0.28
C SER A 69 4.85 3.93 -0.68
N VAL A 70 5.29 3.81 -1.93
CA VAL A 70 6.42 4.55 -2.48
C VAL A 70 5.98 5.29 -3.73
N SER A 71 6.18 6.60 -3.75
CA SER A 71 5.98 7.47 -4.92
C SER A 71 7.22 8.32 -5.17
N SER A 72 7.45 8.65 -6.43
CA SER A 72 8.49 9.58 -6.86
C SER A 72 8.14 10.12 -8.24
N GLU A 73 8.43 11.39 -8.47
CA GLU A 73 8.28 12.02 -9.79
C GLU A 73 9.36 11.55 -10.78
N CYS A 74 10.49 11.05 -10.28
CA CYS A 74 11.64 10.64 -11.09
C CYS A 74 11.71 9.13 -11.34
N LEU A 75 10.88 8.33 -10.66
CA LEU A 75 10.85 6.87 -10.82
C LEU A 75 9.64 6.44 -11.63
N THR A 76 9.84 5.39 -12.43
CA THR A 76 8.72 4.69 -13.07
C THR A 76 7.90 3.92 -12.03
N ARG A 77 6.65 3.61 -12.37
CA ARG A 77 5.80 2.78 -11.50
C ARG A 77 6.42 1.42 -11.18
N ALA A 78 7.09 0.79 -12.14
CA ALA A 78 7.76 -0.50 -11.93
C ALA A 78 8.90 -0.38 -10.90
N GLN A 79 9.70 0.69 -10.98
CA GLN A 79 10.75 0.97 -10.02
C GLN A 79 10.19 1.25 -8.62
N CYS A 80 9.09 2.01 -8.49
CA CYS A 80 8.44 2.21 -7.20
C CYS A 80 7.96 0.88 -6.57
N VAL A 81 7.46 -0.04 -7.38
CA VAL A 81 7.07 -1.38 -6.92
C VAL A 81 8.29 -2.17 -6.45
N ALA A 82 9.38 -2.20 -7.23
CA ALA A 82 10.62 -2.88 -6.84
C ALA A 82 11.22 -2.30 -5.53
N VAL A 83 11.18 -0.98 -5.36
CA VAL A 83 11.62 -0.32 -4.13
C VAL A 83 10.74 -0.71 -2.94
N LYS A 84 9.41 -0.71 -3.12
CA LYS A 84 8.47 -1.15 -2.08
C LYS A 84 8.73 -2.60 -1.66
N GLU A 85 8.90 -3.51 -2.61
CA GLU A 85 9.18 -4.93 -2.33
C GLU A 85 10.47 -5.08 -1.52
N LYS A 86 11.54 -4.37 -1.91
CA LYS A 86 12.80 -4.38 -1.17
C LYS A 86 12.69 -3.80 0.24
N LEU A 87 11.90 -2.74 0.43
CA LEU A 87 11.63 -2.18 1.76
C LEU A 87 10.88 -3.18 2.65
N LEU A 88 9.91 -3.93 2.10
CA LEU A 88 9.20 -4.96 2.85
C LEU A 88 10.13 -6.12 3.24
N GLU A 89 10.99 -6.57 2.32
CA GLU A 89 12.04 -7.57 2.64
C GLU A 89 12.96 -7.09 3.78
N GLN A 90 13.32 -5.80 3.81
CA GLN A 90 14.11 -5.25 4.92
C GLN A 90 13.32 -5.19 6.22
N ALA A 91 12.03 -4.85 6.17
CA ALA A 91 11.17 -4.77 7.34
C ALA A 91 11.04 -6.14 8.05
N GLU A 92 11.00 -7.23 7.30
CA GLU A 92 11.00 -8.60 7.85
C GLU A 92 12.24 -8.90 8.69
N ASN A 93 13.41 -8.39 8.29
CA ASN A 93 14.67 -8.56 9.03
C ASN A 93 14.73 -7.76 10.33
N LEU A 94 13.86 -6.75 10.49
CA LEU A 94 13.82 -5.84 11.64
C LEU A 94 12.63 -6.14 12.58
N SER A 95 11.97 -7.29 12.41
CA SER A 95 10.72 -7.58 13.10
C SER A 95 10.78 -7.42 14.63
N SER A 96 9.70 -6.89 15.22
CA SER A 96 9.51 -6.61 16.66
C SER A 96 10.18 -5.35 17.22
N GLU A 97 10.88 -4.56 16.42
CA GLU A 97 11.40 -3.24 16.81
C GLU A 97 10.83 -2.13 15.90
N PRO A 98 10.69 -0.89 16.41
CA PRO A 98 10.39 0.27 15.56
C PRO A 98 11.46 0.41 14.47
N MET A 99 11.03 0.42 13.21
CA MET A 99 11.86 0.20 12.03
C MET A 99 11.69 1.27 10.94
N VAL A 100 10.76 2.21 11.08
CA VAL A 100 10.47 3.20 10.03
C VAL A 100 11.71 4.03 9.70
N HIS A 101 12.40 4.51 10.73
CA HIS A 101 13.63 5.30 10.54
C HIS A 101 14.72 4.50 9.81
N GLU A 102 14.94 3.26 10.21
CA GLU A 102 15.93 2.37 9.59
C GLU A 102 15.60 2.08 8.13
N LEU A 103 14.32 1.85 7.81
CA LEU A 103 13.86 1.67 6.44
C LEU A 103 14.10 2.90 5.58
N VAL A 104 13.88 4.10 6.12
CA VAL A 104 14.15 5.36 5.40
C VAL A 104 15.64 5.50 5.13
N LEU A 105 16.51 5.34 6.14
CA LEU A 105 17.95 5.40 5.94
C LEU A 105 18.45 4.36 4.94
N TRP A 106 17.90 3.14 5.01
CA TRP A 106 18.28 2.07 4.10
C TRP A 106 17.98 2.44 2.65
N ILE A 107 16.79 2.95 2.34
CA ILE A 107 16.48 3.31 0.95
C ILE A 107 17.26 4.53 0.46
N GLN A 108 17.55 5.50 1.33
CA GLN A 108 18.41 6.64 0.98
C GLN A 108 19.77 6.18 0.44
N GLN A 109 20.33 5.12 1.01
CA GLN A 109 21.65 4.58 0.64
C GLN A 109 21.59 3.51 -0.46
N ASN A 110 20.48 2.77 -0.57
CA ASN A 110 20.37 1.59 -1.43
C ASN A 110 19.55 1.81 -2.71
N LEU A 111 18.93 2.99 -2.90
CA LEU A 111 18.10 3.26 -4.08
C LEU A 111 18.86 2.98 -5.40
N ARG A 112 20.07 3.51 -5.55
CA ARG A 112 20.92 3.28 -6.73
C ARG A 112 21.13 1.79 -7.04
N HIS A 113 21.24 0.93 -6.01
CA HIS A 113 21.49 -0.50 -6.19
C HIS A 113 20.24 -1.22 -6.70
N ILE A 114 19.06 -0.79 -6.24
CA ILE A 114 17.77 -1.31 -6.70
C ILE A 114 17.53 -0.90 -8.15
N LEU A 115 17.83 0.35 -8.51
CA LEU A 115 17.60 0.86 -9.87
C LEU A 115 18.60 0.33 -10.90
N ASN A 116 19.82 -0.02 -10.48
CA ASN A 116 20.86 -0.55 -11.35
C ASN A 116 20.77 -2.05 -11.61
N GLN A 117 19.88 -2.78 -10.93
CA GLN A 117 19.63 -4.18 -11.25
C GLN A 117 19.00 -4.23 -12.65
N PRO A 118 19.72 -4.69 -13.70
CA PRO A 118 19.05 -4.95 -14.97
C PRO A 118 17.99 -6.01 -14.68
N GLU A 119 16.80 -5.82 -15.24
CA GLU A 119 15.77 -6.85 -15.36
C GLU A 119 16.42 -8.10 -15.95
N THR A 120 16.97 -8.96 -15.09
CA THR A 120 17.56 -10.22 -15.51
C THR A 120 16.36 -11.03 -15.91
N GLY A 121 16.15 -11.14 -17.22
CA GLY A 121 15.20 -12.07 -17.80
C GLY A 121 15.52 -13.48 -17.32
N SER A 122 14.95 -13.87 -16.19
CA SER A 122 14.94 -15.23 -15.71
C SER A 122 13.73 -15.92 -16.32
N GLY A 123 13.84 -16.23 -17.61
CA GLY A 123 13.00 -17.23 -18.23
C GLY A 123 13.38 -18.61 -17.68
N SER A 124 12.42 -19.25 -17.03
CA SER A 124 12.40 -20.69 -16.71
C SER A 124 13.55 -21.22 -15.85
N GLY A 125 13.36 -21.12 -14.53
CA GLY A 125 14.12 -21.86 -13.53
C GLY A 125 13.18 -22.42 -12.47
N LYS A 126 12.42 -23.46 -12.85
CA LYS A 126 11.76 -24.44 -11.98
C LYS A 126 11.41 -23.92 -10.57
N CYS A 127 10.16 -23.47 -10.41
CA CYS A 127 9.49 -23.37 -9.11
C CYS A 127 9.50 -24.75 -8.43
N THR A 128 10.60 -25.11 -7.77
CA THR A 128 10.56 -26.02 -6.64
C THR A 128 10.15 -25.16 -5.46
N PHE A 129 8.84 -24.88 -5.37
CA PHE A 129 8.21 -24.68 -4.09
C PHE A 129 8.50 -25.94 -3.29
N ALA A 130 9.49 -25.86 -2.40
CA ALA A 130 9.66 -26.85 -1.37
C ALA A 130 8.45 -26.72 -0.46
N ALA A 131 7.47 -27.58 -0.74
CA ALA A 131 6.29 -27.75 0.07
C ALA A 131 6.69 -28.18 1.48
N SER A 132 6.56 -27.26 2.42
CA SER A 132 6.30 -27.56 3.83
C SER A 132 5.39 -26.48 4.43
N MET A 133 4.12 -26.57 4.03
CA MET A 133 2.90 -26.43 4.83
C MET A 133 2.66 -25.15 5.68
N THR A 134 1.78 -24.31 5.12
CA THR A 134 0.63 -23.57 5.72
C THR A 134 0.87 -22.40 6.70
N ALA A 135 0.78 -21.16 6.20
CA ALA A 135 -0.29 -20.21 6.56
C ALA A 135 -0.19 -18.89 5.73
N ASP A 136 -1.09 -18.79 4.74
CA ASP A 136 -1.66 -17.58 4.15
C ASP A 136 -0.74 -16.58 3.41
N ASP A 137 -0.43 -16.89 2.15
CA ASP A 137 -0.20 -15.88 1.09
C ASP A 137 -1.57 -15.24 0.77
N GLY A 138 -2.07 -14.49 1.76
CA GLY A 138 -3.48 -14.19 1.91
C GLY A 138 -4.03 -13.29 0.81
N LEU A 139 -5.17 -13.69 0.25
CA LEU A 139 -6.01 -12.81 -0.56
C LEU A 139 -6.45 -11.61 0.30
N TRP A 140 -5.74 -10.49 0.17
CA TRP A 140 -6.10 -9.27 0.89
C TRP A 140 -7.29 -8.61 0.21
N ILE A 141 -8.36 -8.37 0.98
CA ILE A 141 -9.58 -7.72 0.52
C ILE A 141 -9.65 -6.36 1.22
N THR A 142 -9.74 -5.29 0.44
CA THR A 142 -9.99 -3.94 0.97
C THR A 142 -11.40 -3.49 0.62
N LEU A 143 -12.08 -2.85 1.57
CA LEU A 143 -13.42 -2.31 1.40
C LEU A 143 -13.35 -0.79 1.35
N LEU A 144 -13.76 -0.20 0.22
CA LEU A 144 -13.73 1.24 -0.01
C LEU A 144 -15.17 1.79 -0.04
N HIS A 145 -15.46 2.76 0.83
CA HIS A 145 -16.72 3.49 0.79
C HIS A 145 -16.62 4.68 -0.17
N LEU A 146 -17.47 4.72 -1.18
CA LEU A 146 -17.51 5.80 -2.16
C LEU A 146 -18.78 6.65 -1.96
N ASP A 147 -18.62 7.77 -1.26
CA ASP A 147 -19.71 8.72 -0.99
C ASP A 147 -20.01 9.65 -2.17
N HIS A 148 -21.18 10.30 -2.12
CA HIS A 148 -21.58 11.37 -3.04
C HIS A 148 -21.63 11.00 -4.53
N MET A 149 -21.97 9.77 -4.86
CA MET A 149 -22.19 9.32 -6.23
C MET A 149 -23.39 10.01 -6.90
N ARG A 150 -23.16 11.18 -7.52
CA ARG A 150 -24.20 11.95 -8.24
C ARG A 150 -24.67 11.31 -9.54
N ALA A 151 -23.81 10.52 -10.20
CA ALA A 151 -24.08 9.93 -11.51
C ALA A 151 -23.65 8.46 -11.57
N LYS A 152 -24.44 7.58 -10.97
CA LYS A 152 -24.15 6.14 -10.80
C LYS A 152 -23.48 5.48 -12.01
N THR A 153 -24.06 5.61 -13.20
CA THR A 153 -23.56 4.96 -14.42
C THR A 153 -22.17 5.43 -14.85
N LYS A 154 -21.85 6.73 -14.67
CA LYS A 154 -20.52 7.26 -15.02
C LYS A 154 -19.45 6.72 -14.07
N TYR A 155 -19.75 6.75 -12.76
CA TYR A 155 -18.85 6.25 -11.73
C TYR A 155 -18.59 4.76 -11.85
N VAL A 156 -19.64 3.94 -12.10
CA VAL A 156 -19.47 2.50 -12.35
C VAL A 156 -18.47 2.26 -13.48
N LYS A 157 -18.61 2.94 -14.61
CA LYS A 157 -17.69 2.80 -15.75
C LYS A 157 -16.26 3.23 -15.42
N THR A 158 -16.11 4.32 -14.67
CA THR A 158 -14.80 4.80 -14.24
C THR A 158 -14.11 3.82 -13.30
N VAL A 159 -14.83 3.31 -12.30
CA VAL A 159 -14.32 2.31 -11.35
C VAL A 159 -13.99 1.00 -12.06
N GLU A 160 -14.82 0.58 -13.02
CA GLU A 160 -14.57 -0.59 -13.87
C GLU A 160 -13.29 -0.43 -14.69
N LYS A 161 -13.12 0.74 -15.32
CA LYS A 161 -11.91 1.05 -16.07
C LYS A 161 -10.69 0.99 -15.16
N TRP A 162 -10.73 1.64 -14.00
CA TRP A 162 -9.62 1.65 -13.05
C TRP A 162 -9.27 0.25 -12.55
N ALA A 163 -10.27 -0.59 -12.24
CA ALA A 163 -10.00 -1.95 -11.82
C ALA A 163 -9.36 -2.79 -12.93
N SER A 164 -9.78 -2.61 -14.18
CA SER A 164 -9.14 -3.26 -15.33
C SER A 164 -7.70 -2.77 -15.51
N ASP A 165 -7.48 -1.45 -15.54
CA ASP A 165 -6.15 -0.82 -15.67
C ASP A 165 -5.20 -1.26 -14.55
N LEU A 166 -5.74 -1.53 -13.35
CA LEU A 166 -4.99 -1.96 -12.16
C LEU A 166 -4.98 -3.48 -11.95
N ARG A 167 -5.61 -4.26 -12.85
CA ARG A 167 -5.77 -5.72 -12.76
C ARG A 167 -6.36 -6.21 -11.42
N LEU A 168 -7.25 -5.41 -10.85
CA LEU A 168 -7.93 -5.70 -9.59
C LEU A 168 -9.20 -6.52 -9.83
N THR A 169 -9.48 -7.46 -8.93
CA THR A 169 -10.75 -8.20 -8.90
C THR A 169 -11.58 -7.67 -7.74
N GLY A 170 -12.86 -7.38 -7.98
CA GLY A 170 -13.68 -6.77 -6.94
C GLY A 170 -15.18 -6.78 -7.21
N ARG A 171 -15.93 -6.29 -6.22
CA ARG A 171 -17.39 -6.13 -6.31
C ARG A 171 -17.76 -4.71 -5.90
N LEU A 172 -18.54 -4.06 -6.76
CA LEU A 172 -19.12 -2.76 -6.44
C LEU A 172 -20.50 -2.98 -5.83
N MET A 173 -20.69 -2.53 -4.59
CA MET A 173 -21.96 -2.62 -3.86
C MET A 173 -22.62 -1.26 -3.78
N PHE A 174 -23.94 -1.21 -3.99
CA PHE A 174 -24.73 0.00 -3.80
C PHE A 174 -25.63 -0.16 -2.60
N MET A 175 -25.51 0.73 -1.62
CA MET A 175 -26.49 0.85 -0.54
C MET A 175 -27.75 1.51 -1.10
N GLY A 176 -28.78 0.70 -1.38
CA GLY A 176 -30.11 1.18 -1.74
C GLY A 176 -31.02 1.23 -0.52
N VAL A 177 -31.79 2.30 -0.37
CA VAL A 177 -33.04 2.25 0.42
C VAL A 177 -34.02 1.42 -0.40
N PRO A 178 -34.67 0.38 0.18
CA PRO A 178 -35.58 -0.48 -0.59
C PRO A 178 -36.78 0.33 -1.10
N ASP A 179 -37.02 0.30 -2.41
CA ASP A 179 -38.26 0.77 -3.01
C ASP A 179 -39.40 -0.16 -2.56
N SER A 180 -40.49 0.42 -2.05
CA SER A 180 -41.57 -0.27 -1.34
C SER A 180 -42.53 -1.08 -2.23
N SER A 181 -42.13 -1.49 -3.44
CA SER A 181 -43.04 -2.13 -4.40
C SER A 181 -42.61 -3.48 -4.96
N GLU A 182 -41.58 -4.16 -4.44
CA GLU A 182 -41.22 -5.49 -4.92
C GLU A 182 -41.22 -6.56 -3.81
N ASN A 183 -41.79 -7.71 -4.18
CA ASN A 183 -42.25 -8.80 -3.33
C ASN A 183 -41.18 -9.31 -2.35
N LEU A 184 -41.58 -9.50 -1.10
CA LEU A 184 -40.78 -9.94 0.06
C LEU A 184 -40.30 -11.40 -0.06
N GLN A 185 -39.40 -11.69 -1.00
CA GLN A 185 -38.68 -12.97 -1.03
C GLN A 185 -37.16 -12.89 -1.28
N SER A 186 -36.58 -11.68 -1.33
CA SER A 186 -35.11 -11.52 -1.32
C SER A 186 -34.69 -10.68 -0.11
N ARG A 187 -34.23 -11.35 0.95
CA ARG A 187 -33.60 -10.69 2.10
C ARG A 187 -32.32 -9.99 1.62
N CYS A 188 -32.21 -8.70 1.96
CA CYS A 188 -31.19 -7.72 1.58
C CYS A 188 -31.22 -7.27 0.10
N GLY A 189 -31.87 -6.14 -0.16
CA GLY A 189 -31.87 -5.40 -1.44
C GLY A 189 -30.51 -4.78 -1.81
N LEU A 190 -29.44 -5.58 -1.72
CA LEU A 190 -28.11 -5.22 -2.16
C LEU A 190 -28.01 -5.57 -3.65
N LYS A 191 -27.82 -4.54 -4.48
CA LYS A 191 -27.49 -4.73 -5.90
C LYS A 191 -25.98 -4.59 -6.05
N TRP A 192 -25.31 -5.65 -6.48
CA TRP A 192 -23.87 -5.66 -6.74
C TRP A 192 -23.56 -5.97 -8.21
N LYS A 193 -22.42 -5.47 -8.69
CA LYS A 193 -21.85 -5.84 -9.99
C LYS A 193 -20.47 -6.44 -9.77
N GLU A 194 -20.24 -7.61 -10.36
CA GLU A 194 -18.95 -8.30 -10.30
C GLU A 194 -18.03 -7.77 -11.39
N MET A 195 -16.77 -7.54 -11.02
CA MET A 195 -15.74 -7.05 -11.91
C MET A 195 -14.69 -8.14 -12.03
N GLN A 196 -14.65 -8.76 -13.21
CA GLN A 196 -13.74 -9.87 -13.52
C GLN A 196 -12.50 -9.33 -14.24
N ARG A 197 -11.37 -10.00 -14.03
CA ARG A 197 -10.15 -9.81 -14.82
C ARG A 197 -10.40 -10.29 -16.24
N GLU A 198 -10.15 -9.44 -17.23
CA GLU A 198 -10.05 -9.88 -18.62
C GLU A 198 -8.69 -10.58 -18.78
N ASN A 199 -8.71 -11.89 -19.07
CA ASN A 199 -7.51 -12.66 -19.35
C ASN A 199 -7.21 -12.52 -20.84
N ASP A 200 -6.20 -11.72 -21.19
CA ASP A 200 -5.52 -11.79 -22.49
C ASP A 200 -4.45 -12.90 -22.47
#